data_AF-W4SJG4-F1
#
_entry.id   AF-W4SJG4-F1
#
_cell.length_a   1.000
_cell.length_b   1.000
_cell.length_c   1.000
_cell.angle_alpha   90.00
_cell.angle_beta   90.00
_cell.angle_gamma   90.00
#
_symmetry.space_group_name_H-M   'P 1'
#
loop_
_entity.id
_entity.type
_entity.pdbx_description
1 polymer ?
#
loop_
_entity_poly.entity_id
_entity_poly.type
_entity_poly.pdbx_seq_one_letter_code
_entity_poly.pdbx_strand_id
1 'polypeptide(L)'
;MKGRLETERQEGDLFFIDDQIRPPFHLSKRLSVQVSFRWRASPSADWKHGQLTFFYDFSPHPSYTLPLPKRKPSAAQVARDLEDSLYREWERLKAQALFSMKQFFRDGGDGDAVPEVFAVRPSPYGGGLNNFSCNFWQPERPVP
;
A
#
# COMPACT_ATOMS: atom_id res chain seq x y z
N MET A 1 0.03 -27.96 6.55
CA MET A 1 -0.59 -27.02 5.58
C MET A 1 -2.13 -26.99 5.59
N LYS A 2 -2.85 -27.70 6.47
CA LYS A 2 -4.34 -27.66 6.50
C LYS A 2 -4.93 -26.51 7.35
N GLY A 3 -4.32 -26.18 8.48
CA GLY A 3 -4.88 -25.15 9.40
C GLY A 3 -4.83 -23.69 8.91
N ARG A 4 -3.96 -23.32 7.96
CA ARG A 4 -3.89 -21.94 7.44
C ARG A 4 -5.10 -21.55 6.60
N LEU A 5 -5.64 -22.50 5.83
CA LEU A 5 -6.74 -22.26 4.89
C LEU A 5 -8.09 -22.11 5.62
N GLU A 6 -8.23 -22.74 6.77
CA GLU A 6 -9.43 -22.63 7.62
C GLU A 6 -9.49 -21.27 8.32
N THR A 7 -8.36 -20.73 8.76
CA THR A 7 -8.26 -19.37 9.31
C THR A 7 -8.67 -18.33 8.28
N GLU A 8 -8.16 -18.41 7.05
CA GLU A 8 -8.51 -17.45 5.99
C GLU A 8 -10.01 -17.50 5.61
N ARG A 9 -10.65 -18.67 5.76
CA ARG A 9 -12.08 -18.86 5.50
C ARG A 9 -12.95 -18.31 6.63
N GLN A 10 -12.50 -18.43 7.88
CA GLN A 10 -13.16 -17.84 9.05
C GLN A 10 -12.97 -16.31 9.08
N GLU A 11 -11.79 -15.82 8.69
CA GLU A 11 -11.49 -14.40 8.54
C GLU A 11 -12.35 -13.75 7.44
N GLY A 12 -12.52 -14.44 6.30
CA GLY A 12 -13.41 -14.02 5.22
C GLY A 12 -14.90 -13.93 5.61
N ASP A 13 -15.27 -14.53 6.74
CA ASP A 13 -16.61 -14.44 7.30
C ASP A 13 -16.81 -13.17 8.14
N LEU A 14 -15.75 -12.44 8.49
CA LEU A 14 -15.84 -11.20 9.29
C LEU A 14 -15.38 -9.97 8.50
N PHE A 15 -14.41 -10.11 7.60
CA PHE A 15 -13.93 -9.00 6.79
C PHE A 15 -13.55 -9.46 5.38
N PHE A 16 -13.63 -8.52 4.43
CA PHE A 16 -13.22 -8.71 3.05
C PHE A 16 -12.58 -7.42 2.54
N ILE A 17 -11.43 -7.55 1.90
CA ILE A 17 -10.67 -6.44 1.34
C ILE A 17 -10.64 -6.64 -0.18
N ASP A 18 -11.03 -5.62 -0.92
CA ASP A 18 -10.96 -5.65 -2.39
C ASP A 18 -9.51 -5.46 -2.86
N ASP A 19 -8.92 -6.50 -3.46
CA ASP A 19 -7.57 -6.45 -4.01
C ASP A 19 -7.54 -6.03 -5.50
N GLN A 20 -8.72 -5.88 -6.13
CA GLN A 20 -8.90 -5.53 -7.54
C GLN A 20 -8.66 -4.04 -7.85
N ILE A 21 -7.64 -3.48 -7.20
CA ILE A 21 -7.21 -2.10 -7.36
C ILE A 21 -6.44 -1.98 -8.67
N ARG A 22 -6.95 -1.16 -9.59
CA ARG A 22 -6.30 -0.85 -10.86
C ARG A 22 -5.43 0.41 -10.76
N PRO A 23 -4.29 0.46 -11.48
CA PRO A 23 -3.49 1.67 -11.55
C PRO A 23 -4.28 2.79 -12.23
N PRO A 24 -4.09 4.06 -11.80
CA PRO A 24 -4.60 5.19 -12.55
C PRO A 24 -3.96 5.26 -13.95
N PHE A 25 -4.68 5.83 -14.92
CA PHE A 25 -4.21 5.95 -16.31
C PHE A 25 -2.88 6.71 -16.46
N HIS A 26 -2.61 7.64 -15.53
CA HIS A 26 -1.34 8.36 -15.46
C HIS A 26 -0.85 8.33 -14.02
N LEU A 27 0.37 7.83 -13.83
CA LEU A 27 1.06 7.88 -12.54
C LEU A 27 1.84 9.19 -12.47
N SER A 28 1.52 9.97 -11.45
CA SER A 28 2.31 11.15 -11.08
C SER A 28 3.26 10.77 -9.95
N LYS A 29 4.21 11.67 -9.63
CA LYS A 29 5.07 11.51 -8.45
C LYS A 29 4.26 11.29 -7.16
N ARG A 30 3.07 11.87 -7.08
CA ARG A 30 2.09 11.56 -6.05
C ARG A 30 1.30 10.32 -6.46
N LEU A 31 1.67 9.19 -5.87
CA LEU A 31 1.00 7.90 -6.03
C LEU A 31 -0.20 7.81 -5.08
N SER A 32 -1.27 7.17 -5.55
CA SER A 32 -2.45 6.90 -4.74
C SER A 32 -2.96 5.47 -4.93
N VAL A 33 -3.33 4.83 -3.83
CA VAL A 33 -3.96 3.51 -3.81
C VAL A 33 -5.21 3.60 -2.95
N GLN A 34 -6.37 3.39 -3.56
CA GLN A 34 -7.64 3.30 -2.84
C GLN A 34 -7.96 1.83 -2.61
N VAL A 35 -8.14 1.46 -1.35
CA VAL A 35 -8.54 0.12 -0.93
C VAL A 35 -9.96 0.19 -0.40
N SER A 36 -10.86 -0.53 -1.05
CA SER A 36 -12.23 -0.71 -0.58
C SER A 36 -12.30 -1.96 0.28
N PHE A 37 -13.05 -1.91 1.38
CA PHE A 37 -13.19 -3.02 2.29
C PHE A 37 -14.58 -3.08 2.89
N ARG A 38 -14.94 -4.25 3.40
CA ARG A 38 -16.16 -4.48 4.16
C ARG A 38 -15.85 -5.33 5.37
N TRP A 39 -16.55 -5.07 6.47
CA TRP A 39 -16.38 -5.79 7.73
C TRP A 39 -17.71 -5.92 8.46
N ARG A 40 -17.80 -6.87 9.38
CA ARG A 40 -18.93 -7.05 10.29
C ARG A 40 -18.43 -7.60 11.61
N ALA A 41 -19.12 -7.25 12.70
CA ALA A 41 -18.73 -7.69 14.04
C ALA A 41 -19.00 -9.18 14.29
N SER A 42 -19.97 -9.77 13.57
CA SER A 42 -20.32 -11.18 13.69
C SER A 42 -20.89 -11.73 12.37
N PRO A 43 -20.92 -13.07 12.17
CA PRO A 43 -21.47 -13.70 10.97
C PRO A 43 -22.93 -13.35 10.66
N SER A 44 -23.68 -12.95 11.70
CA SER A 44 -25.11 -12.63 11.63
C SER A 44 -25.37 -11.13 11.54
N ALA A 45 -24.34 -10.29 11.69
CA ALA A 45 -24.47 -8.85 11.57
C ALA A 45 -24.40 -8.39 10.11
N ASP A 46 -24.97 -7.21 9.86
CA ASP A 46 -24.89 -6.53 8.56
C ASP A 46 -23.45 -6.14 8.22
N TRP A 47 -23.14 -6.21 6.93
CA TRP A 47 -21.86 -5.74 6.40
C TRP A 47 -21.79 -4.23 6.44
N LYS A 48 -20.74 -3.71 7.06
CA LYS A 48 -20.30 -2.32 6.93
C LYS A 48 -19.30 -2.21 5.80
N HIS A 49 -19.24 -1.03 5.19
CA HIS A 49 -18.36 -0.73 4.06
C HIS A 49 -17.52 0.48 4.38
N GLY A 50 -16.28 0.47 3.88
CA GLY A 50 -15.32 1.53 4.08
C GLY A 50 -14.34 1.58 2.94
N GLN A 51 -13.65 2.71 2.84
CA GLN A 51 -12.61 2.94 1.86
C GLN A 51 -11.46 3.66 2.54
N LEU A 52 -10.24 3.28 2.18
CA LEU A 52 -9.03 3.93 2.64
C LEU A 52 -8.17 4.29 1.44
N THR A 53 -7.86 5.56 1.30
CA THR A 53 -6.96 6.07 0.26
C THR A 53 -5.58 6.32 0.85
N PHE A 54 -4.60 5.56 0.39
CA PHE A 54 -3.19 5.76 0.68
C PHE A 54 -2.60 6.77 -0.31
N PHE A 55 -1.98 7.82 0.19
CA PHE A 55 -1.20 8.79 -0.60
C PHE A 55 0.28 8.63 -0.32
N TYR A 56 1.09 8.56 -1.36
CA TYR A 56 2.54 8.47 -1.26
C TYR A 56 3.19 9.46 -2.22
N ASP A 57 3.98 10.38 -1.69
CA ASP A 57 4.78 11.28 -2.51
C ASP A 57 6.12 10.62 -2.83
N PHE A 58 6.21 10.02 -4.01
CA PHE A 58 7.42 9.37 -4.50
C PHE A 58 8.40 10.43 -5.01
N SER A 59 9.48 10.61 -4.25
CA SER A 59 10.64 11.38 -4.66
C SER A 59 11.72 10.43 -5.16
N PRO A 60 11.92 10.27 -6.47
CA PRO A 60 12.98 9.41 -7.00
C PRO A 60 14.33 9.95 -6.53
N HIS A 61 14.99 9.22 -5.63
CA HIS A 61 16.33 9.57 -5.22
C HIS A 61 17.30 9.19 -6.35
N PRO A 62 18.19 10.09 -6.79
CA PRO A 62 19.21 9.74 -7.77
C PRO A 62 20.10 8.63 -7.21
N SER A 63 20.09 7.47 -7.87
CA SER A 63 20.93 6.35 -7.47
C SER A 63 22.36 6.59 -7.96
N TYR A 64 23.17 7.23 -7.10
CA TYR A 64 24.59 7.51 -7.39
C TYR A 64 25.49 6.27 -7.38
N THR A 65 24.95 5.11 -7.03
CA THR A 65 25.66 3.83 -7.04
C THR A 65 25.66 3.15 -8.41
N LEU A 66 24.82 3.61 -9.34
CA LEU A 66 24.78 3.08 -10.70
C LEU A 66 25.87 3.76 -11.56
N PRO A 67 26.62 2.98 -12.37
CA PRO A 67 27.60 3.55 -13.28
C PRO A 67 26.89 4.52 -14.23
N LEU A 68 27.41 5.74 -14.35
CA LEU A 68 26.86 6.73 -15.26
C LEU A 68 26.86 6.18 -16.69
N PRO A 69 25.74 6.33 -17.44
CA PRO A 69 25.67 5.83 -18.79
C PRO A 69 26.71 6.53 -19.67
N LYS A 70 27.49 5.75 -20.43
CA LYS A 70 28.53 6.27 -21.35
C LYS A 70 27.98 7.22 -22.43
N ARG A 71 26.68 7.16 -22.70
CA ARG A 71 25.96 8.03 -23.64
C ARG A 71 24.75 8.63 -22.94
N LYS A 72 24.48 9.92 -23.15
CA LYS A 72 23.26 10.56 -22.64
C LYS A 72 22.03 9.77 -23.13
N PRO A 73 21.18 9.25 -22.23
CA PRO A 73 19.94 8.60 -22.63
C PRO A 73 19.05 9.61 -23.36
N SER A 74 18.24 9.12 -24.31
CA SER A 74 17.27 9.97 -25.00
C SER A 74 16.16 10.41 -24.05
N ALA A 75 15.52 11.54 -24.33
CA ALA A 75 14.38 12.01 -23.53
C ALA A 75 13.26 10.96 -23.44
N ALA A 76 13.04 10.21 -24.53
CA ALA A 76 12.07 9.11 -24.57
C ALA A 76 12.47 7.94 -23.65
N GLN A 77 13.76 7.60 -23.56
CA GLN A 77 14.25 6.55 -22.67
C GLN A 77 14.07 6.94 -21.20
N VAL A 78 14.38 8.20 -20.86
CA VAL A 78 14.22 8.73 -19.49
C VAL A 78 12.75 8.76 -19.07
N ALA A 79 11.85 9.18 -19.96
CA ALA A 79 10.42 9.17 -19.67
C ALA A 79 9.91 7.74 -19.39
N ARG A 80 10.30 6.77 -20.22
CA ARG A 80 9.89 5.37 -20.05
C ARG A 80 10.44 4.73 -18.77
N ASP A 81 11.68 5.03 -18.41
CA ASP A 81 12.31 4.56 -17.17
C ASP A 81 11.62 5.13 -15.92
N LEU A 82 11.22 6.41 -15.98
CA LEU A 82 10.44 7.05 -14.93
C LEU A 82 9.05 6.41 -14.80
N GLU A 83 8.36 6.17 -15.91
CA GLU A 83 7.05 5.51 -15.90
C GLU A 83 7.12 4.08 -15.33
N ASP A 84 8.10 3.29 -15.74
CA ASP A 84 8.35 1.94 -15.20
C ASP A 84 8.66 2.00 -13.68
N SER A 85 9.48 2.96 -13.25
CA SER A 85 9.80 3.16 -11.84
C SER A 85 8.57 3.54 -11.02
N LEU A 86 7.76 4.47 -11.51
CA LEU A 86 6.50 4.89 -10.87
C LEU A 86 5.51 3.73 -10.77
N TYR A 87 5.41 2.91 -11.83
CA TYR A 87 4.54 1.74 -11.85
C TYR A 87 4.96 0.70 -10.82
N ARG A 88 6.26 0.34 -10.78
CA ARG A 88 6.80 -0.61 -9.80
C ARG A 88 6.58 -0.14 -8.37
N GLU A 89 6.76 1.15 -8.10
CA GLU A 89 6.57 1.71 -6.77
C GLU A 89 5.08 1.75 -6.40
N TRP A 90 4.20 2.04 -7.35
CA TRP A 90 2.76 1.95 -7.15
C TRP A 90 2.31 0.50 -6.83
N GLU A 91 2.86 -0.50 -7.51
CA GLU A 91 2.58 -1.91 -7.20
C GLU A 91 3.04 -2.30 -5.80
N ARG A 92 4.21 -1.81 -5.38
CA ARG A 92 4.71 -1.99 -4.00
C ARG A 92 3.80 -1.33 -2.98
N LEU A 93 3.35 -0.10 -3.26
CA LEU A 93 2.39 0.60 -2.41
C LEU A 93 1.09 -0.19 -2.28
N LYS A 94 0.55 -0.69 -3.40
CA LYS A 94 -0.65 -1.53 -3.40
C LYS A 94 -0.47 -2.78 -2.55
N ALA A 95 0.63 -3.52 -2.75
CA ALA A 95 0.90 -4.74 -1.99
C ALA A 95 1.01 -4.47 -0.48
N GLN A 96 1.68 -3.38 -0.09
CA GLN A 96 1.81 -2.98 1.32
C GLN A 96 0.51 -2.49 1.94
N ALA A 97 -0.29 -1.71 1.20
CA ALA A 97 -1.60 -1.25 1.63
C ALA A 97 -2.52 -2.45 1.94
N LEU A 98 -2.61 -3.40 1.01
CA LEU A 98 -3.41 -4.62 1.19
C LEU A 98 -2.91 -5.47 2.37
N PHE A 99 -1.59 -5.62 2.50
CA PHE A 99 -1.00 -6.38 3.60
C PHE A 99 -1.29 -5.72 4.96
N SER A 100 -1.12 -4.41 5.07
CA SER A 100 -1.42 -3.64 6.29
C SER A 100 -2.89 -3.76 6.70
N MET A 101 -3.80 -3.62 5.74
CA MET A 101 -5.24 -3.78 5.99
C MET A 101 -5.60 -5.19 6.43
N LYS A 102 -5.05 -6.23 5.78
CA LYS A 102 -5.28 -7.62 6.20
C LYS A 102 -4.76 -7.86 7.61
N GLN A 103 -3.60 -7.30 7.95
CA GLN A 103 -3.04 -7.41 9.30
C GLN A 103 -3.89 -6.68 10.34
N PHE A 104 -4.41 -5.49 10.04
CA PHE A 104 -5.28 -4.73 10.94
C PHE A 104 -6.54 -5.52 11.33
N PHE A 105 -7.27 -6.05 10.34
CA PHE A 105 -8.47 -6.84 10.62
C PHE A 105 -8.14 -8.17 11.30
N ARG A 106 -7.01 -8.79 10.96
CA ARG A 106 -6.55 -10.02 11.61
C ARG A 106 -6.20 -9.83 13.08
N ASP A 107 -5.73 -8.65 13.47
CA ASP A 107 -5.45 -8.30 14.87
C ASP A 107 -6.73 -7.94 15.65
N GLY A 108 -7.91 -7.99 15.00
CA GLY A 108 -9.19 -7.62 15.59
C GLY A 108 -9.50 -6.13 15.50
N GLY A 109 -8.85 -5.40 14.60
CA GLY A 109 -9.11 -3.98 14.36
C GLY A 109 -10.53 -3.72 13.87
N ASP A 110 -11.15 -2.67 14.40
CA ASP A 110 -12.49 -2.23 13.98
C ASP A 110 -12.38 -1.38 12.70
N GLY A 111 -13.18 -1.70 11.67
CA GLY A 111 -13.18 -0.95 10.42
C GLY A 111 -13.61 0.52 10.57
N ASP A 112 -14.31 0.87 11.66
CA ASP A 112 -14.69 2.26 12.00
C ASP A 112 -13.47 3.10 12.42
N ALA A 113 -12.42 2.45 12.93
CA ALA A 113 -11.15 3.11 13.26
C ALA A 113 -10.24 3.31 12.03
N VAL A 114 -10.64 2.82 10.86
CA VAL A 114 -9.87 2.98 9.62
C VAL A 114 -10.14 4.39 9.06
N PRO A 115 -9.09 5.22 8.87
CA PRO A 115 -9.28 6.54 8.30
C PRO A 115 -9.67 6.45 6.81
N GLU A 116 -10.36 7.48 6.30
CA GLU A 116 -10.67 7.55 4.86
C GLU A 116 -9.42 7.84 4.01
N VAL A 117 -8.45 8.54 4.60
CA VAL A 117 -7.23 9.00 3.95
C VAL A 117 -6.02 8.79 4.86
N PHE A 118 -4.95 8.22 4.31
CA PHE A 118 -3.68 8.05 5.01
C PHE A 118 -2.50 8.50 4.15
N ALA A 119 -1.66 9.37 4.71
CA ALA A 119 -0.39 9.74 4.10
C ALA A 119 0.68 8.71 4.49
N VAL A 120 1.17 7.98 3.49
CA VAL A 120 2.16 6.91 3.63
C VAL A 120 3.49 7.52 4.10
N ARG A 121 4.08 6.88 5.10
CA ARG A 121 5.34 7.33 5.71
C ARG A 121 6.53 6.58 5.06
N PRO A 122 7.33 7.22 4.18
CA PRO A 122 8.54 6.59 3.66
C PRO A 122 9.55 6.29 4.77
N SER A 123 10.44 5.34 4.50
CA SER A 123 11.53 4.99 5.41
C SER A 123 12.54 6.15 5.54
N PRO A 124 12.91 6.56 6.76
CA PRO A 124 13.91 7.61 6.96
C PRO A 124 15.32 7.20 6.48
N TYR A 125 15.60 5.89 6.39
CA TYR A 125 16.94 5.36 6.04
C TYR A 125 17.13 5.06 4.55
N GLY A 126 16.15 5.36 3.69
CA GLY A 126 16.25 5.00 2.27
C GLY A 126 15.21 5.61 1.34
N GLY A 127 14.34 6.51 1.81
CA GLY A 127 13.40 7.27 0.97
C GLY A 127 12.27 6.47 0.31
N GLY A 128 12.34 5.13 0.35
CA GLY A 128 11.34 4.22 -0.21
C GLY A 128 10.34 3.69 0.82
N LEU A 129 9.40 2.92 0.30
CA LEU A 129 8.39 2.19 1.08
C LEU A 129 9.00 1.05 1.90
N ASN A 130 8.56 0.88 3.14
CA ASN A 130 8.93 -0.23 4.02
C ASN A 130 7.68 -0.95 4.55
N ASN A 131 7.86 -2.08 5.25
CA ASN A 131 6.76 -2.92 5.72
C ASN A 131 5.81 -2.23 6.72
N PHE A 132 6.20 -1.08 7.28
CA PHE A 132 5.42 -0.29 8.23
C PHE A 132 4.88 1.01 7.61
N SER A 133 5.25 1.34 6.37
CA SER A 133 4.89 2.59 5.71
C SER A 133 3.39 2.80 5.57
N CYS A 134 2.62 1.71 5.49
CA CYS A 134 1.15 1.71 5.37
C CYS A 134 0.42 1.37 6.69
N ASN A 135 1.11 1.28 7.83
CA ASN A 135 0.49 0.92 9.12
C ASN A 135 -0.17 2.16 9.76
N PHE A 136 -1.37 2.49 9.31
CA PHE A 136 -2.16 3.63 9.83
C PHE A 136 -2.55 3.48 11.31
N TRP A 137 -2.61 2.25 11.82
CA TRP A 137 -3.02 1.91 13.18
C TRP A 137 -1.85 1.84 14.18
N GLN A 138 -0.60 1.94 13.72
CA GLN A 138 0.56 1.97 14.60
C GLN A 138 0.92 3.41 14.97
N PRO A 139 1.21 3.70 16.25
CA PRO A 139 1.73 5.01 16.63
C PRO A 139 3.05 5.27 15.91
N GLU A 140 3.34 6.54 15.59
CA GLU A 140 4.62 6.94 15.03
C GLU A 140 5.74 6.39 15.90
N ARG A 141 6.54 5.47 15.35
CA ARG A 141 7.72 4.99 16.06
C ARG A 141 8.64 6.20 16.24
N PRO A 142 8.96 6.61 17.48
CA PRO A 142 9.98 7.62 17.68
C PRO A 142 11.27 7.10 17.04
N VAL A 143 11.85 7.92 16.17
CA VAL A 143 13.22 7.72 15.68
C VAL A 143 14.14 7.71 16.91
N PRO A 144 14.94 6.66 17.13
CA PRO A 144 15.93 6.64 18.21
C PRO A 144 17.06 7.64 17.97
#